data_AF-A0AAD1SJF1-F1
#
_entry.id   AF-A0AAD1SJF1-F1
#
_cell.length_a   1.000
_cell.length_b   1.000
_cell.length_c   1.000
_cell.angle_alpha   90.00
_cell.angle_beta   90.00
_cell.angle_gamma   90.00
#
_symmetry.space_group_name_H-M   'P 1'
#
loop_
_entity.id
_entity.type
_entity.pdbx_description
1 polymer ?
#
loop_
_entity_poly.entity_id
_entity_poly.type
_entity_poly.pdbx_seq_one_letter_code
_entity_poly.pdbx_strand_id
1 'polypeptide(L)'
;MADLYKSIMTLEQQHKRSQLMETYGELLQARSQLRDLLTKHHLRTLQHSKGFFYAHANIGGRYLARLLKGNAPRTQVRNLRLSSGAMMAFPNKIAEEFRQCYQSLYNLHEKDRQDEMDTEYIPECRNT
;
A
#
# COMPACT_ATOMS: atom_id res chain seq x y z
N MET A 1 -13.33 28.41 -19.85
CA MET A 1 -12.70 27.60 -20.93
C MET A 1 -13.51 27.68 -22.23
N ALA A 2 -14.84 27.46 -22.21
CA ALA A 2 -15.69 27.53 -23.41
C ALA A 2 -15.64 28.90 -24.13
N ASP A 3 -15.58 30.00 -23.38
CA ASP A 3 -15.53 31.35 -23.99
C ASP A 3 -14.19 31.64 -24.66
N LEU A 4 -13.09 31.12 -24.09
CA LEU A 4 -11.75 31.21 -24.69
C LEU A 4 -11.66 30.41 -26.00
N TYR A 5 -12.30 29.25 -26.07
CA TYR A 5 -12.39 28.47 -27.31
C TYR A 5 -13.15 29.20 -28.41
N LYS A 6 -14.27 29.84 -28.07
CA LYS A 6 -15.04 30.66 -29.01
C LYS A 6 -14.21 31.86 -29.51
N SER A 7 -13.51 32.53 -28.60
CA SER A 7 -12.62 33.65 -28.92
C SER A 7 -11.46 33.24 -29.85
N ILE A 8 -10.83 32.09 -29.60
CA ILE A 8 -9.79 31.53 -30.49
C ILE A 8 -10.38 31.23 -31.87
N MET A 9 -11.54 30.58 -31.96
CA MET A 9 -12.20 30.31 -33.25
C MET A 9 -12.49 31.58 -34.04
N THR A 10 -12.95 32.65 -33.38
CA THR A 10 -13.20 33.94 -34.04
C THR A 10 -11.90 34.61 -34.51
N LEU A 11 -10.85 34.56 -33.70
CA LEU A 11 -9.53 35.10 -34.05
C LEU A 11 -8.87 34.31 -35.18
N GLU A 12 -9.05 32.99 -35.22
CA GLU A 12 -8.57 32.15 -36.34
C GLU A 12 -9.27 32.49 -37.65
N GLN A 13 -10.59 32.74 -37.62
CA GLN A 13 -11.33 33.16 -38.81
C GLN A 13 -10.93 34.56 -39.27
N GLN A 14 -10.72 35.49 -38.33
CA GLN A 14 -10.27 36.85 -38.64
C GLN A 14 -8.85 36.83 -39.22
N HIS A 15 -7.92 36.10 -38.61
CA HIS A 15 -6.54 36.00 -39.09
C HIS A 15 -6.45 35.32 -40.46
N LYS A 16 -7.25 34.27 -40.72
CA LYS A 16 -7.33 33.65 -42.06
C LYS A 16 -7.82 34.61 -43.15
N ARG A 17 -8.63 35.60 -42.79
CA ARG A 17 -9.18 36.61 -43.71
C ARG A 17 -8.26 37.81 -43.88
N SER A 18 -7.62 38.30 -42.81
CA SER A 18 -6.84 39.54 -42.82
C SER A 18 -5.32 39.34 -42.94
N GLN A 19 -4.79 38.16 -42.56
CA GLN A 19 -3.35 37.87 -42.47
C GLN A 19 -2.53 38.91 -41.68
N LEU A 20 -3.17 39.68 -40.80
CA LEU A 20 -2.50 40.73 -40.03
C LEU A 20 -1.64 40.15 -38.90
N MET A 21 -0.46 40.72 -38.66
CA MET A 21 0.43 40.30 -37.58
C MET A 21 -0.15 40.55 -36.18
N GLU A 22 -0.96 41.59 -36.00
CA GLU A 22 -1.63 41.87 -34.71
C GLU A 22 -2.61 40.76 -34.33
N THR A 23 -3.44 40.32 -35.28
CA THR A 23 -4.40 39.21 -35.06
C THR A 23 -3.70 37.87 -34.77
N TYR A 24 -2.47 37.69 -35.28
CA TYR A 24 -1.65 36.52 -34.95
C TYR A 24 -1.12 36.57 -33.51
N GLY A 25 -0.69 37.76 -33.05
CA GLY A 25 -0.23 37.97 -31.67
C GLY A 25 -1.34 37.68 -30.65
N GLU A 26 -2.54 38.18 -30.90
CA GLU A 26 -3.73 37.91 -30.07
C GLU A 26 -4.11 36.42 -30.05
N LEU A 27 -4.05 35.76 -31.21
CA LEU A 27 -4.28 34.32 -31.33
C LEU A 27 -3.28 33.51 -30.48
N LEU A 28 -2.00 33.86 -30.58
CA LEU A 28 -0.92 33.19 -29.84
C LEU A 28 -1.11 33.36 -28.33
N GLN A 29 -1.49 34.57 -27.90
CA GLN A 29 -1.77 34.88 -26.50
C GLN A 29 -2.97 34.08 -25.98
N ALA A 30 -4.08 34.05 -26.73
CA ALA A 30 -5.28 33.28 -26.36
C ALA A 30 -5.00 31.77 -26.27
N ARG A 31 -4.20 31.22 -27.20
CA ARG A 31 -3.75 29.83 -27.15
C ARG A 31 -2.85 29.54 -25.95
N SER A 32 -1.94 30.44 -25.61
CA SER A 32 -1.11 30.31 -24.40
C SER A 32 -1.95 30.28 -23.13
N GLN A 33 -2.90 31.22 -23.01
CA GLN A 33 -3.82 31.28 -21.88
C GLN A 33 -4.66 30.00 -21.74
N LEU A 34 -5.12 29.45 -22.87
CA LEU A 34 -5.83 28.17 -22.88
C LEU A 34 -4.94 27.04 -22.36
N ARG A 35 -3.71 26.94 -22.86
CA ARG A 35 -2.73 25.92 -22.45
C ARG A 35 -2.44 26.00 -20.95
N ASP A 36 -2.27 27.21 -20.42
CA ASP A 36 -1.97 27.41 -19.00
C ASP A 36 -3.15 27.02 -18.11
N LEU A 37 -4.39 27.35 -18.52
CA LEU A 37 -5.60 26.91 -17.83
C LEU A 37 -5.75 25.39 -17.83
N LEU A 38 -5.51 24.75 -18.98
CA LEU A 38 -5.60 23.30 -19.13
C LEU A 38 -4.55 22.59 -18.27
N THR A 39 -3.32 23.11 -18.27
CA THR A 39 -2.22 22.59 -17.45
C THR A 39 -2.55 22.69 -15.96
N LYS A 40 -3.05 23.85 -15.50
CA LYS A 40 -3.49 24.03 -14.11
C LYS A 40 -4.62 23.08 -13.73
N HIS A 41 -5.60 22.89 -14.61
CA HIS A 41 -6.69 21.96 -14.37
C HIS A 41 -6.17 20.52 -14.27
N HIS A 42 -5.35 20.10 -15.23
CA HIS A 42 -4.80 18.75 -15.27
C HIS A 42 -3.95 18.44 -14.04
N LEU A 43 -3.13 19.40 -13.59
CA LEU A 43 -2.35 19.27 -12.36
C LEU A 43 -3.24 19.07 -11.13
N ARG A 44 -4.34 19.84 -11.01
CA ARG A 44 -5.31 19.65 -9.90
C ARG A 44 -5.96 18.27 -9.94
N THR A 45 -6.42 17.83 -11.11
CA THR A 45 -7.05 16.51 -11.27
C THR A 45 -6.05 15.39 -10.93
N LEU A 46 -4.79 15.52 -11.37
CA LEU A 46 -3.73 14.57 -11.05
C LEU A 46 -3.47 14.50 -9.55
N GLN A 47 -3.38 15.65 -8.87
CA GLN A 47 -3.19 15.68 -7.42
C GLN A 47 -4.37 15.06 -6.67
N HIS A 48 -5.60 15.33 -7.10
CA HIS A 48 -6.79 14.72 -6.52
C HIS A 48 -6.80 13.19 -6.71
N SER A 49 -6.47 12.72 -7.92
CA SER A 49 -6.36 11.29 -8.22
C SER A 49 -5.27 10.61 -7.38
N LYS A 50 -4.09 11.24 -7.24
CA LYS A 50 -3.03 10.75 -6.36
C LYS A 50 -3.49 10.66 -4.92
N GLY A 51 -4.15 11.70 -4.39
CA GLY A 51 -4.69 11.69 -3.03
C GLY A 51 -5.66 10.55 -2.79
N PHE A 52 -6.58 10.33 -3.74
CA PHE A 52 -7.50 9.20 -3.69
C PHE A 52 -6.78 7.85 -3.73
N PHE A 53 -5.76 7.71 -4.59
CA PHE A 53 -4.96 6.50 -4.67
C PHE A 53 -4.17 6.26 -3.37
N TYR A 54 -3.51 7.25 -2.77
CA TYR A 54 -2.86 7.08 -1.46
C TYR A 54 -3.85 6.70 -0.36
N ALA A 55 -5.04 7.31 -0.38
CA ALA A 55 -6.09 7.01 0.59
C ALA A 55 -6.63 5.59 0.44
N HIS A 56 -6.67 5.01 -0.78
CA HIS A 56 -7.42 3.77 -1.05
C HIS A 56 -6.60 2.61 -1.66
N ALA A 57 -5.38 2.82 -2.14
CA ALA A 57 -4.60 1.80 -2.86
C ALA A 57 -4.25 0.59 -1.97
N ASN A 58 -3.98 0.82 -0.69
CA ASN A 58 -3.63 -0.26 0.24
C ASN A 58 -4.72 -0.49 1.30
N ILE A 59 -5.99 -0.60 0.90
CA ILE A 59 -7.06 -0.98 1.83
C ILE A 59 -6.82 -2.40 2.35
N GLY A 60 -6.48 -3.35 1.48
CA GLY A 60 -6.25 -4.75 1.84
C GLY A 60 -5.13 -4.93 2.86
N GLY A 61 -3.95 -4.35 2.62
CA GLY A 61 -2.83 -4.45 3.56
C GLY A 61 -3.08 -3.70 4.87
N ARG A 62 -3.79 -2.56 4.85
CA ARG A 62 -4.20 -1.89 6.11
C ARG A 62 -5.21 -2.71 6.90
N TYR A 63 -6.15 -3.36 6.21
CA TYR A 63 -7.11 -4.25 6.86
C TYR A 63 -6.41 -5.47 7.47
N LEU A 64 -5.52 -6.12 6.72
CA LEU A 64 -4.71 -7.22 7.23
C LEU A 64 -3.84 -6.79 8.43
N ALA A 65 -3.18 -5.64 8.36
CA ALA A 65 -2.40 -5.12 9.48
C ALA A 65 -3.25 -4.88 10.73
N ARG A 66 -4.48 -4.37 10.58
CA ARG A 66 -5.43 -4.24 11.70
C ARG A 66 -5.84 -5.60 12.26
N LEU A 67 -6.12 -6.58 11.39
CA LEU A 67 -6.45 -7.94 11.82
C LEU A 67 -5.29 -8.59 12.57
N LEU A 68 -4.07 -8.52 12.05
CA LEU A 68 -2.87 -9.04 12.70
C LEU A 68 -2.63 -8.36 14.06
N LYS A 69 -2.77 -7.03 14.13
CA LYS A 69 -2.63 -6.28 15.39
C LYS A 69 -3.71 -6.65 16.41
N GLY A 70 -4.95 -6.87 15.98
CA GLY A 70 -6.06 -7.28 16.85
C GLY A 70 -5.97 -8.74 17.30
N ASN A 71 -5.41 -9.62 16.47
CA ASN A 71 -5.27 -11.05 16.77
C ASN A 71 -3.98 -11.37 17.54
N ALA A 72 -2.91 -10.60 17.40
CA ALA A 72 -1.66 -10.75 18.15
C ALA A 72 -1.85 -10.92 19.68
N PRO A 73 -2.67 -10.12 20.39
CA PRO A 73 -2.87 -10.31 21.83
C PRO A 73 -3.69 -11.56 22.19
N ARG A 74 -4.40 -12.17 21.23
CA ARG A 74 -5.17 -13.41 21.46
C ARG A 74 -4.36 -14.67 21.22
N THR A 75 -3.38 -14.61 20.32
CA THR A 75 -2.57 -15.77 19.94
C THR A 75 -1.23 -15.85 20.69
N GLN A 76 -0.75 -14.74 21.28
CA GLN A 76 0.51 -14.73 22.01
C GLN A 76 0.31 -14.90 23.51
N VAL A 77 0.92 -15.95 24.06
CA VAL A 77 1.04 -16.14 25.51
C VAL A 77 2.12 -15.21 26.03
N ARG A 78 1.72 -14.07 26.59
CA ARG A 78 2.66 -13.08 27.14
C ARG A 78 3.23 -13.51 28.49
N ASN A 79 2.41 -14.13 29.32
CA ASN A 79 2.78 -14.60 30.65
C ASN A 79 2.20 -15.99 30.90
N LEU A 80 2.98 -16.86 31.52
CA LEU A 80 2.57 -18.19 31.96
C LEU A 80 2.62 -18.23 33.49
N ARG A 81 1.60 -18.81 34.13
CA ARG A 81 1.63 -19.10 35.57
C ARG A 81 2.09 -20.54 35.76
N LEU A 82 3.19 -20.72 36.46
CA LEU A 82 3.70 -22.06 36.79
C LEU A 82 2.89 -22.71 37.91
N SER A 83 3.00 -24.03 38.02
CA SER A 83 2.45 -24.83 39.12
C SER A 83 2.94 -24.38 40.50
N SER A 84 4.13 -23.79 40.57
CA SER A 84 4.70 -23.16 41.77
C SER A 84 4.03 -21.84 42.18
N GLY A 85 3.09 -21.33 41.38
CA GLY A 85 2.41 -20.06 41.58
C GLY A 85 3.17 -18.83 41.08
N ALA A 86 4.43 -18.99 40.64
CA ALA A 86 5.23 -17.92 40.06
C ALA A 86 4.75 -17.56 38.64
N MET A 87 4.88 -16.27 38.28
CA MET A 87 4.48 -15.76 36.97
C MET A 87 5.72 -15.54 36.11
N MET A 88 5.76 -16.19 34.95
CA MET A 88 6.89 -16.17 34.02
C MET A 88 6.50 -15.39 32.77
N ALA A 89 7.27 -14.35 32.47
CA ALA A 89 7.04 -13.44 31.34
C ALA A 89 8.10 -13.57 30.23
N PHE A 90 9.09 -14.47 30.41
CA PHE A 90 10.19 -14.65 29.47
C PHE A 90 9.78 -15.61 28.35
N PRO A 91 9.69 -15.17 27.08
CA PRO A 91 9.17 -15.99 25.98
C PRO A 91 9.92 -17.31 25.79
N ASN A 92 11.25 -17.30 25.90
CA ASN A 92 12.08 -18.49 25.74
C ASN A 92 11.76 -19.57 26.79
N LYS A 93 11.55 -19.15 28.04
CA LYS A 93 11.23 -20.07 29.13
C LYS A 93 9.78 -20.58 29.05
N ILE A 94 8.85 -19.71 28.62
CA ILE A 94 7.47 -20.12 28.33
C ILE A 94 7.44 -21.20 27.24
N ALA A 95 8.22 -21.03 26.17
CA ALA A 95 8.31 -22.01 25.09
C ALA A 95 8.90 -23.35 25.56
N GLU A 96 9.89 -23.31 26.45
CA GLU A 96 10.49 -24.50 27.05
C GLU A 96 9.50 -25.26 27.94
N GLU A 97 8.71 -24.56 28.75
CA GLU A 97 7.63 -25.16 29.56
C GLU A 97 6.55 -25.81 28.68
N PHE A 98 6.12 -25.14 27.61
CA PHE A 98 5.19 -25.74 26.64
C PHE A 98 5.79 -26.99 26.00
N ARG A 99 7.07 -26.93 25.59
CA ARG A 99 7.78 -28.06 25.00
C ARG A 99 7.83 -29.25 25.96
N GLN A 100 8.20 -29.03 27.22
CA GLN A 100 8.24 -30.09 28.24
C GLN A 100 6.84 -30.66 28.50
N CYS A 101 5.82 -29.81 28.57
CA CYS A 101 4.43 -30.24 28.71
C CYS A 101 3.99 -31.15 27.54
N TYR A 102 4.24 -30.75 26.30
CA TYR A 102 3.90 -31.57 25.13
C TYR A 102 4.71 -32.87 25.07
N GLN A 103 5.99 -32.84 25.43
CA GLN A 103 6.81 -34.05 25.53
C GLN A 103 6.24 -35.04 26.55
N SER A 104 5.79 -34.54 27.70
CA SER A 104 5.14 -35.36 28.73
C SER A 104 3.76 -35.88 28.28
N LEU A 105 2.98 -35.10 27.54
CA LEU A 105 1.64 -35.49 27.08
C LEU A 105 1.69 -36.58 26.01
N TYR A 106 2.68 -36.49 25.11
CA TYR A 106 2.82 -37.41 23.98
C TYR A 106 3.92 -38.46 24.18
N ASN A 107 4.55 -38.52 25.36
CA ASN A 107 5.69 -39.40 25.67
C ASN A 107 6.79 -39.36 24.61
N LEU A 108 7.04 -38.18 24.02
CA LEU A 108 8.06 -37.99 23.00
C LEU A 108 9.42 -38.12 23.67
N HIS A 109 10.05 -39.28 23.55
CA HIS A 109 11.42 -39.46 24.00
C HIS A 109 12.35 -38.70 23.07
N GLU A 110 13.40 -38.10 23.63
CA GLU A 110 14.36 -37.32 22.86
C GLU A 110 15.05 -38.09 21.73
N LYS A 111 14.96 -39.43 21.76
CA LYS A 111 15.48 -40.36 20.76
C LYS A 111 14.66 -40.41 19.47
N ASP A 112 13.39 -40.04 19.49
CA ASP A 112 12.53 -40.09 18.29
C ASP A 112 12.73 -38.85 17.40
N ARG A 113 13.53 -37.86 17.85
CA ARG A 113 13.81 -36.62 17.10
C ARG A 113 14.84 -36.77 15.99
N GLN A 114 15.57 -37.88 15.94
CA GLN A 114 16.58 -38.09 14.89
C GLN A 114 15.94 -38.45 13.53
N ASP A 115 14.74 -39.05 13.53
CA ASP A 115 14.16 -39.64 12.33
C ASP A 115 13.17 -38.72 11.59
N GLU A 116 12.70 -37.62 12.20
CA GLU A 116 11.69 -36.74 11.57
C GLU A 116 12.27 -35.50 10.84
N MET A 117 13.57 -35.23 10.96
CA MET A 117 14.21 -34.07 10.29
C MET A 117 14.56 -34.31 8.81
N ASP A 118 14.23 -35.49 8.26
CA ASP A 118 14.44 -35.82 6.84
C ASP A 118 13.17 -35.68 5.97
N THR A 119 12.10 -35.06 6.48
CA THR A 119 10.88 -34.86 5.68
C THR A 119 10.68 -33.39 5.28
N GLU A 120 10.91 -33.18 3.98
CA GLU A 120 10.35 -32.14 3.12
C GLU A 120 11.10 -30.79 3.02
N TYR A 121 12.17 -30.82 2.22
CA TYR A 121 12.66 -29.66 1.46
C TYR A 121 11.50 -29.04 0.65
N ILE A 122 11.03 -27.85 1.05
CA ILE A 122 10.12 -27.04 0.23
C ILE A 122 10.99 -26.18 -0.69
N PRO A 123 10.96 -26.37 -2.02
CA PRO A 123 11.79 -25.60 -2.94
C PRO A 123 11.42 -24.12 -2.90
N GLU A 124 12.45 -23.27 -2.89
CA GLU A 124 12.35 -21.82 -3.00
C GLU A 124 11.40 -21.41 -4.15
N CYS A 125 10.36 -20.65 -3.83
CA CYS A 125 9.61 -19.91 -4.84
C CYS A 125 10.53 -18.84 -5.44
N ARG A 126 11.19 -19.17 -6.56
CA ARG A 126 11.84 -18.19 -7.43
C ARG A 126 10.77 -17.23 -7.95
N ASN A 127 10.91 -15.96 -7.60
CA ASN A 127 10.18 -14.87 -8.23
C ASN A 127 10.61 -14.77 -9.70
N THR A 128 9.65 -14.94 -10.62
CA THR A 128 9.69 -14.40 -11.98
C THR A 128 8.47 -13.53 -12.18
#